data_AF-A0A6G0UCG2-F1
#
_entry.id   AF-A0A6G0UCG2-F1
#
_cell.length_a   1.000
_cell.length_b   1.000
_cell.length_c   1.000
_cell.angle_alpha   90.00
_cell.angle_beta   90.00
_cell.angle_gamma   90.00
#
_symmetry.space_group_name_H-M   'P 1'
#
loop_
_entity.id
_entity.type
_entity.pdbx_description
1 polymer ?
#
loop_
_entity_poly.entity_id
_entity_poly.type
_entity_poly.pdbx_seq_one_letter_code
_entity_poly.pdbx_strand_id
1 'polypeptide(L)'
;LSHIPSGDSYCLKAWAANYYQLVNRFENTLAAQFFGHTHNDHFYMYYDDANPKNRATHVAFVAPSLTTYSDLNPAYRVYTIDGNYEGSTFTVLDEDNYWVNITEANLKGELKFELEYNKKKTFGLKDMSPESFNDLLQRMLTDESLLDKYITYFYRNNVQLPSC
;
A
#
# COMPACT_ATOMS: atom_id res chain seq x y z
N LEU A 1 -8.08 10.77 -2.93
CA LEU A 1 -8.51 9.46 -3.44
C LEU A 1 -8.55 9.54 -4.96
N SER A 2 -7.90 8.61 -5.66
CA SER A 2 -7.96 8.48 -7.11
C SER A 2 -7.89 7.01 -7.51
N HIS A 3 -8.11 6.67 -8.78
CA HIS A 3 -8.02 5.29 -9.25
C HIS A 3 -6.58 4.91 -9.60
N ILE A 4 -6.01 5.54 -10.63
CA ILE A 4 -4.67 5.25 -11.15
C ILE A 4 -3.62 5.96 -10.28
N PRO A 5 -2.63 5.25 -9.71
CA PRO A 5 -1.51 5.87 -9.00
C PRO A 5 -0.67 6.76 -9.93
N SER A 6 -0.14 7.86 -9.42
CA SER A 6 0.70 8.78 -10.23
C SER A 6 2.04 8.18 -10.67
N GLY A 7 2.55 7.17 -9.95
CA GLY A 7 3.76 6.42 -10.29
C GLY A 7 3.52 5.24 -11.24
N ASP A 8 2.28 5.02 -11.64
CA ASP A 8 1.89 3.92 -12.52
C ASP A 8 2.18 4.26 -14.01
N SER A 9 2.45 3.24 -14.82
CA SER A 9 2.74 3.40 -16.25
C SER A 9 1.57 3.93 -17.07
N TYR A 10 0.33 3.82 -16.58
CA TYR A 10 -0.85 4.42 -17.18
C TYR A 10 -0.94 5.94 -16.92
N CYS A 11 -0.09 6.51 -16.07
CA CYS A 11 -0.05 7.95 -15.82
C CYS A 11 0.92 8.66 -16.78
N LEU A 12 0.45 9.71 -17.46
CA LEU A 12 1.30 10.51 -18.35
C LEU A 12 2.43 11.17 -17.56
N LYS A 13 3.68 11.04 -18.03
CA LYS A 13 4.89 11.56 -17.36
C LYS A 13 4.78 13.02 -16.93
N ALA A 14 4.27 13.89 -17.81
CA ALA A 14 4.10 15.31 -17.49
C ALA A 14 3.08 15.53 -16.37
N TRP A 15 1.98 14.76 -16.36
CA TRP A 15 0.97 14.83 -15.31
C TRP A 15 1.54 14.32 -13.98
N ALA A 16 2.20 13.16 -13.99
CA ALA A 16 2.86 12.56 -12.83
C ALA A 16 3.86 13.53 -12.19
N ALA A 17 4.70 14.18 -12.99
CA ALA A 17 5.67 15.16 -12.52
C ALA A 17 5.02 16.37 -11.83
N ASN A 18 3.95 16.92 -12.42
CA ASN A 18 3.21 18.04 -11.80
C ASN A 18 2.53 17.60 -10.50
N TYR A 19 1.90 16.43 -10.49
CA TYR A 19 1.29 15.86 -9.29
C TYR A 19 2.33 15.65 -8.18
N TYR A 20 3.50 15.12 -8.50
CA TYR A 20 4.61 14.93 -7.56
C TYR A 20 5.06 16.24 -6.90
N GLN A 21 5.21 17.31 -7.70
CA GLN A 21 5.58 18.63 -7.20
C GLN A 21 4.50 19.22 -6.27
N LEU A 22 3.23 19.03 -6.60
CA LEU A 22 2.12 19.47 -5.73
C LEU A 22 2.10 18.69 -4.41
N VAL A 23 2.31 17.37 -4.46
CA VAL A 23 2.37 16.53 -3.24
C VAL A 23 3.47 17.04 -2.32
N ASN A 24 4.70 17.21 -2.82
CA ASN A 24 5.80 17.74 -2.00
C ASN A 24 5.54 19.17 -1.51
N ARG A 25 4.99 20.04 -2.36
CA ARG A 25 4.72 21.44 -1.99
C ARG A 25 3.69 21.56 -0.86
N PHE A 26 2.72 20.67 -0.80
CA PHE A 26 1.62 20.69 0.17
C PHE A 26 1.78 19.61 1.25
N GLU A 27 3.02 19.21 1.56
CA GLU A 27 3.24 18.03 2.40
C GLU A 27 2.64 18.13 3.80
N ASN A 28 2.65 19.33 4.38
CA ASN A 28 2.09 19.61 5.70
C ASN A 28 0.55 19.72 5.69
N THR A 29 -0.09 19.69 4.52
CA THR A 29 -1.55 19.79 4.35
C THR A 29 -2.16 18.45 3.95
N LEU A 30 -1.42 17.62 3.18
CA LEU A 30 -1.90 16.33 2.71
C LEU A 30 -1.78 15.27 3.82
N ALA A 31 -2.92 14.87 4.40
CA ALA A 31 -2.91 13.86 5.47
C ALA A 31 -2.72 12.41 4.97
N ALA A 32 -3.24 12.08 3.77
CA ALA A 32 -3.13 10.74 3.20
C ALA A 32 -3.45 10.71 1.69
N GLN A 33 -2.94 9.69 1.00
CA GLN A 33 -3.22 9.43 -0.41
C GLN A 33 -3.61 7.97 -0.62
N PHE A 34 -4.74 7.73 -1.30
CA PHE A 34 -5.30 6.39 -1.54
C PHE A 34 -5.57 6.19 -3.02
N PHE A 35 -5.13 5.04 -3.53
CA PHE A 35 -5.26 4.61 -4.92
C PHE A 35 -5.66 3.13 -5.03
N GLY A 36 -5.94 2.68 -6.26
CA GLY A 36 -6.19 1.29 -6.60
C GLY A 36 -5.59 0.99 -7.97
N HIS A 37 -6.43 0.51 -8.90
CA HIS A 37 -6.11 0.21 -10.30
C HIS A 37 -5.17 -0.98 -10.54
N THR A 38 -4.08 -1.08 -9.80
CA THR A 38 -3.04 -2.12 -9.98
C THR A 38 -3.52 -3.50 -9.58
N HIS A 39 -4.59 -3.59 -8.77
CA HIS A 39 -5.11 -4.81 -8.17
C HIS A 39 -4.17 -5.51 -7.16
N ASN A 40 -3.00 -4.94 -6.90
CA ASN A 40 -2.01 -5.47 -5.97
C ASN A 40 -1.99 -4.67 -4.66
N ASP A 41 -1.46 -5.29 -3.60
CA ASP A 41 -1.20 -4.61 -2.33
C ASP A 41 0.20 -3.98 -2.36
N HIS A 42 0.26 -2.64 -2.45
CA HIS A 42 1.52 -1.92 -2.37
C HIS A 42 1.36 -0.45 -1.98
N PHE A 43 2.47 0.27 -2.01
CA PHE A 43 2.53 1.70 -1.78
C PHE A 43 3.61 2.34 -2.66
N TYR A 44 3.43 3.63 -2.94
CA TYR A 44 4.45 4.47 -3.56
C TYR A 44 5.02 5.46 -2.55
N MET A 45 6.32 5.72 -2.66
CA MET A 45 7.02 6.72 -1.86
C MET A 45 7.27 8.01 -2.65
N TYR A 46 7.12 9.13 -1.96
CA TYR A 46 7.50 10.45 -2.43
C TYR A 46 8.68 10.95 -1.61
N TYR A 47 9.55 11.71 -2.27
CA TYR A 47 10.83 12.19 -1.75
C TYR A 47 11.09 13.62 -2.22
N ASP A 48 11.85 14.38 -1.44
CA ASP A 48 12.33 15.69 -1.86
C ASP A 48 13.09 15.59 -3.21
N ASP A 49 12.80 16.52 -4.12
CA ASP A 49 13.35 16.57 -5.49
C ASP A 49 13.16 15.30 -6.34
N ALA A 50 12.19 14.45 -5.99
CA ALA A 50 11.98 13.15 -6.63
C ALA A 50 13.22 12.23 -6.61
N ASN A 51 14.05 12.35 -5.58
CA ASN A 51 15.26 11.56 -5.41
C ASN A 51 15.16 10.66 -4.16
N PRO A 52 15.19 9.32 -4.30
CA PRO A 52 15.05 8.39 -3.18
C PRO A 52 16.21 8.42 -2.18
N LYS A 53 17.30 9.16 -2.48
CA LYS A 53 18.39 9.43 -1.52
C LYS A 53 18.08 10.59 -0.57
N ASN A 54 17.03 11.36 -0.84
CA ASN A 54 16.61 12.49 -0.02
C ASN A 54 15.55 12.05 1.00
N ARG A 55 15.01 13.03 1.76
CA ARG A 55 13.97 12.79 2.76
C ARG A 55 12.69 12.28 2.11
N ALA A 56 12.08 11.25 2.70
CA ALA A 56 10.75 10.78 2.34
C ALA A 56 9.69 11.78 2.84
N THR A 57 8.78 12.19 1.96
CA THR A 57 7.79 13.25 2.24
C THR A 57 6.37 12.70 2.35
N HIS A 58 6.04 11.68 1.56
CA HIS A 58 4.73 11.02 1.59
C HIS A 58 4.78 9.55 1.24
N VAL A 59 3.76 8.84 1.70
CA VAL A 59 3.37 7.51 1.24
C VAL A 59 2.00 7.60 0.55
N ALA A 60 1.86 6.95 -0.60
CA ALA A 60 0.60 6.74 -1.28
C ALA A 60 0.23 5.27 -1.25
N PHE A 61 -0.90 4.95 -0.62
CA PHE A 61 -1.33 3.58 -0.45
C PHE A 61 -2.11 3.10 -1.67
N VAL A 62 -1.78 1.91 -2.16
CA VAL A 62 -2.48 1.25 -3.26
C VAL A 62 -3.18 0.02 -2.71
N ALA A 63 -4.51 0.06 -2.69
CA ALA A 63 -5.32 -1.00 -2.13
C ALA A 63 -5.47 -2.17 -3.13
N PRO A 64 -5.51 -3.41 -2.63
CA PRO A 64 -5.80 -4.57 -3.47
C PRO A 64 -7.23 -4.51 -4.02
N SER A 65 -7.52 -5.35 -5.00
CA SER A 65 -8.85 -5.42 -5.60
C SER A 65 -9.71 -6.55 -5.01
N LEU A 66 -11.02 -6.32 -5.04
CA LEU A 66 -12.02 -7.36 -4.76
C LEU A 66 -12.07 -8.40 -5.89
N THR A 67 -11.78 -7.99 -7.12
CA THR A 67 -11.76 -8.91 -8.27
C THR A 67 -10.57 -9.86 -8.19
N THR A 68 -10.77 -11.05 -8.73
CA THR A 68 -9.70 -12.03 -8.92
C THR A 68 -8.81 -11.71 -10.11
N TYR A 69 -9.12 -10.67 -10.90
CA TYR A 69 -8.37 -10.37 -12.12
C TYR A 69 -6.94 -9.86 -11.83
N SER A 70 -5.87 -10.45 -12.36
CA SER A 70 -5.79 -11.81 -12.91
C SER A 70 -5.17 -12.73 -11.87
N ASP A 71 -5.82 -13.86 -11.62
CA ASP A 71 -5.40 -14.92 -10.72
C ASP A 71 -4.95 -14.44 -9.34
N LEU A 72 -5.84 -13.77 -8.62
CA LEU A 72 -5.55 -13.31 -7.26
C LEU A 72 -6.75 -13.54 -6.33
N ASN A 73 -6.49 -13.61 -5.03
CA ASN A 73 -7.54 -13.76 -4.03
C ASN A 73 -8.33 -12.46 -3.82
N PRO A 74 -9.66 -12.45 -3.73
CA PRO A 74 -10.43 -11.26 -3.39
C PRO A 74 -9.97 -10.63 -2.07
N ALA A 75 -9.80 -9.32 -2.04
CA ALA A 75 -9.37 -8.62 -0.84
C ALA A 75 -10.01 -7.23 -0.70
N TYR A 76 -10.04 -6.73 0.54
CA TYR A 76 -10.34 -5.34 0.86
C TYR A 76 -9.46 -4.87 2.01
N ARG A 77 -9.41 -3.55 2.20
CA ARG A 77 -8.57 -2.91 3.22
C ARG A 77 -9.39 -1.98 4.09
N VAL A 78 -9.03 -1.93 5.37
CA VAL A 78 -9.57 -0.98 6.34
C VAL A 78 -8.43 -0.11 6.87
N TYR A 79 -8.61 1.20 6.79
CA TYR A 79 -7.70 2.17 7.37
C TYR A 79 -8.26 2.68 8.69
N THR A 80 -7.43 2.70 9.73
CA THR A 80 -7.70 3.48 10.92
C THR A 80 -7.10 4.87 10.72
N ILE A 81 -7.93 5.91 10.80
CA ILE A 81 -7.53 7.30 10.58
C ILE A 81 -7.63 8.07 11.91
N ASP A 82 -6.75 9.05 12.10
CA ASP A 82 -6.84 9.97 13.21
C ASP A 82 -8.21 10.68 13.23
N GLY A 83 -8.86 10.63 14.39
CA GLY A 83 -10.32 10.80 14.51
C GLY A 83 -10.82 12.22 14.25
N ASN A 84 -12.13 12.41 14.35
CA ASN A 84 -12.74 13.73 14.18
C ASN A 84 -12.75 14.52 15.50
N TYR A 85 -11.71 15.32 15.73
CA TYR A 85 -11.60 16.24 16.86
C TYR A 85 -10.75 17.46 16.49
N GLU A 86 -10.84 18.53 17.28
CA GLU A 86 -10.06 19.76 17.07
C GLU A 86 -8.55 19.47 17.19
N GLY A 87 -7.79 19.81 16.16
CA GLY A 87 -6.35 19.51 16.08
C GLY A 87 -5.99 18.12 15.56
N SER A 88 -6.97 17.33 15.09
CA SER A 88 -6.71 16.05 14.42
C SER A 88 -5.81 16.22 13.20
N THR A 89 -4.88 15.28 13.02
CA THR A 89 -3.98 15.22 11.87
C THR A 89 -4.66 14.62 10.64
N PHE A 90 -5.75 13.87 10.83
CA PHE A 90 -6.42 13.03 9.82
C PHE A 90 -5.47 12.05 9.09
N THR A 91 -4.31 11.76 9.67
CA THR A 91 -3.33 10.83 9.10
C THR A 91 -3.75 9.38 9.30
N VAL A 92 -3.17 8.47 8.52
CA VAL A 92 -3.36 7.03 8.71
C VAL A 92 -2.63 6.60 10.00
N LEU A 93 -3.32 5.88 10.86
CA LEU A 93 -2.77 5.34 12.11
C LEU A 93 -2.49 3.84 12.03
N ASP A 94 -3.29 3.12 11.24
CA ASP A 94 -3.14 1.68 11.03
C ASP A 94 -3.81 1.20 9.72
N GLU A 95 -3.42 0.00 9.27
CA GLU A 95 -3.92 -0.64 8.06
C GLU A 95 -4.12 -2.15 8.27
N ASP A 96 -5.38 -2.58 8.17
CA ASP A 96 -5.79 -3.98 8.19
C ASP A 96 -6.21 -4.45 6.79
N ASN A 97 -5.62 -5.56 6.35
CA ASN A 97 -5.91 -6.18 5.07
C ASN A 97 -6.71 -7.45 5.29
N TYR A 98 -7.84 -7.57 4.60
CA TYR A 98 -8.74 -8.72 4.65
C TYR A 98 -8.77 -9.39 3.28
N TRP A 99 -8.82 -10.71 3.29
CA TRP A 99 -8.79 -11.51 2.07
C TRP A 99 -9.70 -12.72 2.18
N VAL A 100 -9.91 -13.38 1.04
CA VAL A 100 -10.57 -14.68 0.96
C VAL A 100 -9.65 -15.64 0.23
N ASN A 101 -9.39 -16.80 0.82
CA ASN A 101 -8.84 -17.93 0.07
C ASN A 101 -9.91 -18.46 -0.90
N ILE A 102 -9.86 -18.03 -2.15
CA ILE A 102 -10.92 -18.33 -3.12
C ILE A 102 -10.99 -19.83 -3.46
N THR A 103 -9.86 -20.54 -3.38
CA THR A 103 -9.80 -21.99 -3.56
C THR A 103 -10.61 -22.69 -2.47
N GLU A 104 -10.38 -22.32 -1.21
CA GLU A 104 -11.12 -22.88 -0.08
C GLU A 104 -12.60 -22.51 -0.11
N ALA A 105 -12.92 -21.25 -0.43
CA ALA A 105 -14.29 -20.77 -0.54
C ALA A 105 -15.08 -21.55 -1.61
N ASN A 106 -14.47 -21.83 -2.76
CA ASN A 106 -15.08 -22.62 -3.82
C ASN A 106 -15.29 -24.10 -3.43
N LEU A 107 -14.36 -24.69 -2.67
CA LEU A 107 -14.48 -26.07 -2.19
C LEU A 107 -15.58 -26.22 -1.14
N LYS A 108 -15.75 -25.23 -0.26
CA LYS A 108 -16.72 -25.25 0.84
C LYS A 108 -18.09 -24.68 0.44
N GLY A 109 -18.16 -23.89 -0.63
CA GLY A 109 -19.37 -23.16 -1.01
C GLY A 109 -19.68 -21.97 -0.08
N GLU A 110 -18.68 -21.47 0.65
CA GLU A 110 -18.83 -20.40 1.65
C GLU A 110 -17.76 -19.32 1.43
N LEU A 111 -18.18 -18.08 1.24
CA LEU A 111 -17.29 -16.93 1.12
C LEU A 111 -17.14 -16.26 2.48
N LYS A 112 -15.93 -16.32 3.07
CA LYS A 112 -15.62 -15.68 4.34
C LYS A 112 -14.35 -14.84 4.22
N PHE A 113 -14.46 -13.56 4.49
CA PHE A 113 -13.31 -12.67 4.63
C PHE A 113 -12.67 -12.84 5.99
N GLU A 114 -11.36 -12.99 6.00
CA GLU A 114 -10.57 -13.11 7.22
C GLU A 114 -9.45 -12.08 7.19
N LEU A 115 -8.95 -11.69 8.37
CA LEU A 115 -7.81 -10.80 8.47
C LEU A 115 -6.58 -11.52 7.89
N GLU A 116 -6.06 -10.99 6.78
CA GLU A 116 -4.84 -11.47 6.14
C GLU A 116 -3.63 -11.05 6.99
N TYR A 117 -3.52 -9.74 7.21
CA TYR A 117 -2.47 -9.16 8.03
C TYR A 117 -2.78 -7.72 8.44
N ASN A 118 -2.16 -7.29 9.54
CA ASN A 118 -2.05 -5.88 9.94
C ASN A 118 -0.67 -5.36 9.54
N LYS A 119 -0.59 -4.26 8.77
CA LYS A 119 0.67 -3.81 8.16
C LYS A 119 1.72 -3.43 9.20
N LYS A 120 1.37 -2.64 10.21
CA LYS A 120 2.30 -2.23 11.26
C LYS A 120 2.90 -3.42 11.99
N LYS A 121 2.04 -4.34 12.43
CA LYS A 121 2.46 -5.54 13.17
C LYS A 121 3.32 -6.46 12.32
N THR A 122 2.91 -6.73 11.08
CA THR A 122 3.56 -7.72 10.21
C THR A 122 4.95 -7.29 9.73
N PHE A 123 5.11 -5.99 9.43
CA PHE A 123 6.37 -5.43 8.94
C PHE A 123 7.17 -4.68 10.01
N GLY A 124 6.65 -4.59 11.24
CA GLY A 124 7.31 -3.93 12.37
C GLY A 124 7.47 -2.42 12.14
N LEU A 125 6.46 -1.75 11.58
CA LEU A 125 6.48 -0.28 11.47
C LEU A 125 6.18 0.34 12.82
N LYS A 126 6.90 1.42 13.17
CA LYS A 126 6.66 2.18 14.40
C LYS A 126 5.33 2.94 14.32
N ASP A 127 5.09 3.54 13.17
CA ASP A 127 3.89 4.29 12.80
C ASP A 127 3.66 4.17 11.28
N MET A 128 2.70 4.92 10.74
CA MET A 128 2.41 4.96 9.31
C MET A 128 3.06 6.15 8.61
N SER A 129 4.13 6.73 9.19
CA SER A 129 4.81 7.89 8.62
C SER A 129 5.63 7.53 7.38
N PRO A 130 5.92 8.49 6.47
CA PRO A 130 6.80 8.27 5.33
C PRO A 130 8.17 7.70 5.73
N GLU A 131 8.72 8.13 6.87
CA GLU A 131 10.00 7.63 7.40
C GLU A 131 9.93 6.15 7.76
N SER A 132 8.85 5.70 8.42
CA SER A 132 8.64 4.29 8.75
C SER A 132 8.52 3.41 7.50
N PHE A 133 7.85 3.90 6.45
CA PHE A 133 7.78 3.20 5.17
C PHE A 133 9.11 3.19 4.42
N ASN A 134 9.89 4.27 4.50
CA ASN A 134 11.22 4.31 3.91
C ASN A 134 12.18 3.33 4.62
N ASP A 135 12.14 3.23 5.96
CA ASP A 135 12.88 2.23 6.73
C ASP A 135 12.52 0.80 6.28
N LEU A 136 11.23 0.52 6.10
CA LEU A 136 10.76 -0.78 5.59
C LEU A 136 11.39 -1.08 4.21
N LEU A 137 11.39 -0.13 3.28
CA LEU A 137 12.06 -0.30 1.98
C LEU A 137 13.54 -0.60 2.14
N GLN A 138 14.26 0.17 2.97
CA GLN A 138 15.70 -0.05 3.19
C GLN A 138 15.99 -1.43 3.78
N ARG A 139 15.16 -1.91 4.72
CA ARG A 139 15.29 -3.25 5.31
C ARG A 139 15.08 -4.34 4.26
N MET A 140 14.05 -4.20 3.41
CA MET A 140 13.77 -5.15 2.33
C MET A 140 14.89 -5.25 1.28
N LEU A 141 15.75 -4.22 1.15
CA LEU A 141 16.92 -4.30 0.25
C LEU A 141 18.01 -5.27 0.75
N THR A 142 18.02 -5.60 2.05
CA THR A 142 19.06 -6.44 2.67
C THR A 142 18.53 -7.70 3.35
N ASP A 143 17.20 -7.79 3.54
CA ASP A 143 16.52 -8.93 4.16
C ASP A 143 15.57 -9.57 3.14
N GLU A 144 16.07 -10.61 2.47
CA GLU A 144 15.32 -11.37 1.47
C GLU A 144 14.04 -11.97 2.05
N SER A 145 14.06 -12.44 3.30
CA SER A 145 12.89 -13.04 3.93
C SER A 145 11.76 -12.03 4.16
N LEU A 146 12.12 -10.78 4.46
CA LEU A 146 11.18 -9.68 4.60
C LEU A 146 10.61 -9.28 3.23
N LEU A 147 11.45 -9.27 2.19
CA LEU A 147 11.02 -9.01 0.82
C LEU A 147 10.08 -10.10 0.30
N ASP A 148 10.40 -11.38 0.49
CA ASP A 148 9.55 -12.51 0.11
C ASP A 148 8.20 -12.46 0.80
N LYS A 149 8.19 -12.08 2.08
CA LYS A 149 6.97 -11.85 2.84
C LYS A 149 6.14 -10.71 2.26
N TYR A 150 6.78 -9.60 1.88
CA TYR A 150 6.10 -8.49 1.22
C TYR A 150 5.50 -8.91 -0.14
N ILE A 151 6.28 -9.63 -0.97
CA ILE A 151 5.84 -10.15 -2.27
C ILE A 151 4.65 -11.10 -2.10
N THR A 152 4.66 -11.96 -1.07
CA THR A 152 3.54 -12.85 -0.77
C THR A 152 2.24 -12.08 -0.57
N TYR A 153 2.26 -10.96 0.16
CA TYR A 153 1.08 -10.11 0.34
C TYR A 153 0.76 -9.25 -0.89
N PHE A 154 1.78 -8.79 -1.64
CA PHE A 154 1.58 -8.08 -2.91
C PHE A 154 0.69 -8.86 -3.89
N TYR A 155 0.87 -10.19 -3.90
CA TYR A 155 0.10 -11.15 -4.67
C TYR A 155 -0.99 -11.88 -3.87
N ARG A 156 -1.39 -11.35 -2.71
CA ARG A 156 -2.58 -11.79 -1.95
C ARG A 156 -2.56 -13.29 -1.62
N ASN A 157 -1.40 -13.77 -1.15
CA ASN A 157 -1.15 -15.18 -0.83
C ASN A 157 -1.45 -16.16 -1.99
N ASN A 158 -1.40 -15.70 -3.25
CA ASN A 158 -1.44 -16.62 -4.37
C ASN A 158 -0.10 -17.37 -4.48
N VAL A 159 -0.17 -18.70 -4.49
CA VAL A 159 0.96 -19.64 -4.43
C VAL A 159 1.67 -19.81 -5.78
N GLN A 160 1.10 -19.31 -6.88
CA GLN A 160 1.71 -19.34 -8.22
C GLN A 160 2.60 -18.12 -8.51
N LEU A 161 3.54 -17.82 -7.61
CA LEU A 161 4.49 -16.73 -7.82
C LEU A 161 5.58 -17.18 -8.81
N PRO A 162 5.90 -16.39 -9.86
CA PRO A 162 7.19 -16.52 -10.53
C PRO A 162 8.31 -16.27 -9.50
N SER A 163 9.46 -16.92 -9.64
CA SER A 163 10.65 -16.53 -8.88
C SER A 163 10.99 -15.07 -9.21
N CYS A 164 11.10 -14.22 -8.18
CA CYS A 164 11.52 -12.83 -8.32
C CYS A 164 13.03 -12.74 -8.54
#